data_AF-A0A7S4PRR3-F1
#
_entry.id   AF-A0A7S4PRR3-F1
#
_cell.length_a   1.000
_cell.length_b   1.000
_cell.length_c   1.000
_cell.angle_alpha   90.00
_cell.angle_beta   90.00
_cell.angle_gamma   90.00
#
_symmetry.space_group_name_H-M   'P 1'
#
loop_
_entity.id
_entity.type
_entity.pdbx_description
1 polymer ?
#
loop_
_entity_poly.entity_id
_entity_poly.type
_entity_poly.pdbx_seq_one_letter_code
_entity_poly.pdbx_strand_id
1 'polypeptide(L)'
;MAAALIGGSLAFRALQAQMARSAFLMAFRTARSGDAASSQHLPPGLADELLAAQVLHKGANSCIVRATRRSGGMSVAVKLVVAEQGRFDAPRARALRREAYMLVALTERKCEEAVRLSGLGSFQLLPRQGLAWFVLELEEGRDMATVMAASRDGPVADTECMRFARDVLNALGLFHTSGLIHGDVRPANVLRVRSKGMFAYKLLDFARAVAVDPVMAPAALVDNDARAHPRMAPGSLPYAAPEMFECPERASCSADVWSLGVSIFHIATHSLPFQADSDELWPVAVAGDMEARAPCVLDRLDASQRSAFDNGLAKVVARCLEKNPQERFERAEEVYEAVYACLTTRGEEAYSVFISYRVASDAPLARLLFDELNHSVTP
;
A
#
# COMPACT_ATOMS: atom_id res chain seq x y z
N MET A 1 51.03 -11.16 14.98
CA MET A 1 50.07 -12.14 15.55
C MET A 1 48.72 -11.55 15.99
N ALA A 2 48.63 -10.27 16.42
CA ALA A 2 47.34 -9.67 16.81
C ALA A 2 46.34 -9.43 15.65
N ALA A 3 46.82 -9.15 14.43
CA ALA A 3 45.96 -8.93 13.26
C ALA A 3 45.23 -10.19 12.76
N ALA A 4 45.80 -11.38 12.97
CA ALA A 4 45.20 -12.66 12.57
C ALA A 4 44.06 -13.11 13.50
N LEU A 5 44.11 -12.74 14.78
CA LEU A 5 43.06 -13.04 15.76
C LEU A 5 41.84 -12.11 15.62
N ILE A 6 42.04 -10.87 15.16
CA ILE A 6 40.95 -9.92 14.87
C ILE A 6 40.27 -10.27 13.53
N GLY A 7 41.04 -10.67 12.52
CA GLY A 7 40.50 -11.12 11.22
C GLY A 7 39.66 -12.40 11.31
N GLY A 8 40.06 -13.35 12.16
CA GLY A 8 39.27 -14.55 12.46
C GLY A 8 37.95 -14.26 13.18
N SER A 9 37.92 -13.23 14.04
CA SER A 9 36.70 -12.80 14.74
C SER A 9 35.66 -12.17 13.79
N LEU A 10 36.10 -11.36 12.84
CA LEU A 10 35.23 -10.74 11.82
C LEU A 10 34.68 -11.76 10.82
N ALA A 11 35.54 -12.66 10.31
CA ALA A 11 35.11 -13.72 9.40
C ALA A 11 34.16 -14.72 10.08
N PHE A 12 34.42 -15.07 11.34
CA PHE A 12 33.55 -15.94 12.13
C PHE A 12 32.20 -15.27 12.45
N ARG A 13 32.19 -13.98 12.81
CA ARG A 13 30.95 -13.20 12.99
C ARG A 13 30.16 -13.07 11.68
N ALA A 14 30.84 -12.87 10.56
CA ALA A 14 30.21 -12.82 9.24
C ALA A 14 29.58 -14.18 8.86
N LEU A 15 30.27 -15.29 9.14
CA LEU A 15 29.77 -16.64 8.92
C LEU A 15 28.59 -16.97 9.85
N GLN A 16 28.66 -16.62 11.14
CA GLN A 16 27.54 -16.76 12.08
C GLN A 16 26.32 -15.92 11.65
N ALA A 17 26.53 -14.67 11.23
CA ALA A 17 25.46 -13.82 10.70
C ALA A 17 24.85 -14.41 9.42
N GLN A 18 25.67 -14.99 8.54
CA GLN A 18 25.21 -15.67 7.33
C GLN A 18 24.42 -16.95 7.64
N MET A 19 24.83 -17.75 8.63
CA MET A 19 24.10 -18.94 9.08
C MET A 19 22.80 -18.59 9.80
N ALA A 20 22.82 -17.59 10.69
CA ALA A 20 21.61 -17.07 11.34
C ALA A 20 20.63 -16.50 10.31
N ARG A 21 21.13 -15.82 9.27
CA ARG A 21 20.33 -15.37 8.12
C ARG A 21 19.74 -16.54 7.33
N SER A 22 20.52 -17.55 6.97
CA SER A 22 20.00 -18.73 6.26
C SER A 22 18.95 -19.48 7.09
N ALA A 23 19.17 -19.60 8.40
CA ALA A 23 18.21 -20.17 9.34
C ALA A 23 16.95 -19.31 9.50
N PHE A 24 17.08 -17.98 9.58
CA PHE A 24 15.96 -17.04 9.56
C PHE A 24 15.14 -17.16 8.28
N LEU A 25 15.81 -17.09 7.13
CA LEU A 25 15.16 -17.18 5.82
C LEU A 25 14.51 -18.55 5.61
N MET A 26 15.13 -19.63 6.07
CA MET A 26 14.54 -20.98 6.08
C MET A 26 13.33 -21.05 7.01
N ALA A 27 13.47 -20.62 8.27
CA ALA A 27 12.38 -20.60 9.25
C ALA A 27 11.18 -19.78 8.76
N PHE A 28 11.42 -18.63 8.11
CA PHE A 28 10.37 -17.81 7.51
C PHE A 28 9.77 -18.39 6.24
N ARG A 29 10.57 -19.05 5.39
CA ARG A 29 10.07 -19.79 4.23
C ARG A 29 9.20 -20.98 4.65
N THR A 30 9.41 -21.56 5.82
CA THR A 30 8.61 -22.70 6.33
C THR A 30 7.49 -22.32 7.30
N ALA A 31 7.54 -21.14 7.94
CA ALA A 31 6.52 -20.69 8.89
C ALA A 31 5.15 -20.48 8.24
N ARG A 32 4.10 -20.87 8.97
CA ARG A 32 2.68 -20.66 8.67
C ARG A 32 2.15 -19.44 9.43
N SER A 33 1.05 -18.86 8.96
CA SER A 33 0.35 -17.78 9.68
C SER A 33 -0.05 -18.25 11.07
N GLY A 34 0.32 -17.48 12.10
CA GLY A 34 0.08 -17.82 13.50
C GLY A 34 1.25 -18.48 14.22
N ASP A 35 2.28 -18.97 13.51
CA ASP A 35 3.48 -19.54 14.14
C ASP A 35 4.22 -18.48 14.96
N ALA A 36 4.56 -18.82 16.20
CA ALA A 36 5.47 -18.03 17.01
C ALA A 36 6.88 -18.14 16.43
N ALA A 37 7.41 -17.04 15.89
CA ALA A 37 8.83 -16.98 15.56
C ALA A 37 9.57 -16.72 16.87
N SER A 38 10.28 -17.73 17.38
CA SER A 38 11.16 -17.50 18.52
C SER A 38 12.16 -16.38 18.16
N SER A 39 12.44 -15.51 19.11
CA SER A 39 13.36 -14.37 18.94
C SER A 39 14.76 -14.77 18.47
N GLN A 40 15.10 -16.05 18.57
CA GLN A 40 16.35 -16.66 18.10
C GLN A 40 16.47 -16.68 16.57
N HIS A 41 15.40 -16.41 15.82
CA HIS A 41 15.46 -16.39 14.37
C HIS A 41 15.58 -14.99 13.77
N LEU A 42 15.39 -13.88 14.51
CA LEU A 42 15.47 -12.55 13.88
C LEU A 42 16.89 -12.24 13.35
N PRO A 43 17.02 -11.54 12.21
CA PRO A 43 18.32 -11.18 11.65
C PRO A 43 19.07 -10.22 12.60
N PRO A 44 20.42 -10.26 12.60
CA PRO A 44 21.23 -9.28 13.33
C PRO A 44 20.83 -7.84 12.99
N GLY A 45 20.81 -6.93 13.96
CA GLY A 45 20.21 -5.58 13.85
C GLY A 45 18.75 -5.56 14.29
N LEU A 46 17.89 -6.40 13.70
CA LEU A 46 16.48 -6.47 14.10
C LEU A 46 16.32 -7.08 15.51
N ALA A 47 17.15 -8.07 15.85
CA ALA A 47 17.20 -8.65 17.19
C ALA A 47 17.66 -7.66 18.28
N ASP A 48 18.36 -6.59 17.89
CA ASP A 48 18.81 -5.51 18.78
C ASP A 48 17.69 -4.50 19.07
N GLU A 49 16.68 -4.43 18.20
CA GLU A 49 15.49 -3.57 18.34
C GLU A 49 14.27 -4.32 18.90
N LEU A 50 14.15 -5.63 18.71
CA LEU A 50 12.92 -6.40 18.95
C LEU A 50 13.12 -7.63 19.88
N LEU A 51 12.08 -7.95 20.66
CA LEU A 51 12.10 -9.02 21.67
C LEU A 51 11.46 -10.35 21.24
N ALA A 52 10.37 -10.30 20.47
CA ALA A 52 9.60 -11.45 20.04
C ALA A 52 8.93 -11.12 18.71
N ALA A 53 8.63 -12.13 17.88
CA ALA A 53 7.95 -11.93 16.61
C ALA A 53 6.89 -13.02 16.36
N GLN A 54 5.78 -12.66 15.73
CA GLN A 54 4.77 -13.59 15.23
C GLN A 54 4.42 -13.25 13.79
N VAL A 55 4.37 -14.25 12.92
CA VAL A 55 4.01 -14.06 11.52
C VAL A 55 2.52 -13.73 11.41
N LEU A 56 2.21 -12.53 10.91
CA LEU A 56 0.85 -12.08 10.61
C LEU A 56 0.47 -12.40 9.16
N HIS A 57 1.38 -12.13 8.23
CA HIS A 57 1.14 -12.30 6.79
C HIS A 57 2.42 -12.71 6.06
N LYS A 58 2.25 -13.47 4.97
CA LYS A 58 3.36 -13.92 4.11
C LYS A 58 3.02 -13.68 2.64
N GLY A 59 3.87 -12.92 1.98
CA GLY A 59 3.89 -12.74 0.53
C GLY A 59 5.03 -13.51 -0.12
N ALA A 60 5.21 -13.35 -1.43
CA ALA A 60 6.24 -14.06 -2.20
C ALA A 60 7.67 -13.72 -1.74
N ASN A 61 7.97 -12.42 -1.60
CA ASN A 61 9.30 -11.90 -1.25
C ASN A 61 9.28 -11.01 -0.01
N SER A 62 8.21 -11.08 0.78
CA SER A 62 8.04 -10.30 2.00
C SER A 62 7.19 -11.03 3.03
N CYS A 63 7.34 -10.67 4.29
CA CYS A 63 6.43 -11.09 5.35
C CYS A 63 6.19 -9.94 6.33
N ILE A 64 5.01 -9.95 6.94
CA ILE A 64 4.63 -9.02 8.00
C ILE A 64 4.64 -9.79 9.31
N VAL A 65 5.38 -9.28 10.29
CA VAL A 65 5.39 -9.85 11.64
C VAL A 65 4.95 -8.84 12.67
N ARG A 66 4.20 -9.29 13.67
CA ARG A 66 4.00 -8.54 14.92
C ARG A 66 5.24 -8.76 15.77
N ALA A 67 5.84 -7.69 16.25
CA ALA A 67 6.97 -7.78 17.16
C ALA A 67 6.83 -6.82 18.34
N THR A 68 7.61 -7.04 19.40
CA THR A 68 7.66 -6.14 20.56
C THR A 68 8.97 -5.36 20.55
N ARG A 69 8.91 -4.03 20.51
CA ARG A 69 10.10 -3.18 20.64
C ARG A 69 10.75 -3.36 22.01
N ARG A 70 12.07 -3.54 22.01
CA ARG A 70 12.89 -3.55 23.24
C ARG A 70 12.77 -2.23 23.98
N SER A 71 12.80 -1.12 23.24
CA SER A 71 12.54 0.20 23.79
C SER A 71 11.04 0.35 24.11
N GLY A 72 10.69 0.36 25.39
CA GLY A 72 9.35 0.69 25.85
C GLY A 72 8.30 -0.42 25.74
N GLY A 73 8.62 -1.59 25.19
CA GLY A 73 7.73 -2.77 25.18
C GLY A 73 6.50 -2.66 24.27
N MET A 74 6.45 -1.66 23.38
CA MET A 74 5.32 -1.46 22.48
C MET A 74 5.30 -2.49 21.35
N SER A 75 4.10 -2.95 20.98
CA SER A 75 3.90 -3.82 19.82
C SER A 75 4.01 -3.03 18.52
N VAL A 76 4.70 -3.59 17.53
CA VAL A 76 4.96 -3.02 16.21
C VAL A 76 4.70 -4.04 15.11
N ALA A 77 4.38 -3.55 13.91
CA ALA A 77 4.39 -4.38 12.70
C ALA A 77 5.74 -4.25 12.02
N VAL A 78 6.30 -5.35 11.50
CA VAL A 78 7.57 -5.32 10.77
C VAL A 78 7.36 -5.95 9.40
N LYS A 79 7.50 -5.15 8.34
CA LYS A 79 7.55 -5.64 6.96
C LYS A 79 8.99 -6.02 6.65
N LEU A 80 9.25 -7.31 6.55
CA LEU A 80 10.53 -7.88 6.13
C LEU A 80 10.47 -8.12 4.63
N VAL A 81 11.50 -7.71 3.90
CA VAL A 81 11.65 -7.98 2.47
C VAL A 81 12.94 -8.74 2.22
N VAL A 82 12.86 -9.80 1.42
CA VAL A 82 13.96 -10.70 1.13
C VAL A 82 14.15 -10.82 -0.38
N ALA A 83 15.40 -10.76 -0.84
CA ALA A 83 15.75 -11.04 -2.22
C ALA A 83 15.77 -12.56 -2.51
N GLU A 84 15.16 -12.99 -3.61
CA GLU A 84 15.19 -14.38 -4.06
C GLU A 84 16.61 -14.89 -4.29
N GLN A 85 17.44 -14.06 -4.94
CA GLN A 85 18.81 -14.35 -5.31
C GLN A 85 19.83 -13.97 -4.22
N GLY A 86 19.36 -13.67 -3.00
CA GLY A 86 20.23 -13.36 -1.85
C GLY A 86 20.88 -11.97 -1.86
N ARG A 87 20.63 -11.13 -2.85
CA ARG A 87 21.01 -9.71 -2.90
C ARG A 87 19.95 -8.88 -3.64
N PHE A 88 19.80 -7.62 -3.26
CA PHE A 88 19.01 -6.67 -4.06
C PHE A 88 19.90 -6.05 -5.13
N ASP A 89 19.37 -5.94 -6.35
CA ASP A 89 19.96 -5.10 -7.38
C ASP A 89 19.71 -3.61 -7.08
N ALA A 90 20.34 -2.72 -7.85
CA ALA A 90 20.20 -1.28 -7.66
C ALA A 90 18.75 -0.80 -7.82
N PRO A 91 17.97 -1.24 -8.83
CA PRO A 91 16.56 -0.88 -8.96
C PRO A 91 15.71 -1.29 -7.75
N ARG A 92 15.86 -2.52 -7.24
CA ARG A 92 15.09 -2.97 -6.08
C ARG A 92 15.49 -2.26 -4.80
N ALA A 93 16.78 -2.00 -4.60
CA ALA A 93 17.27 -1.21 -3.47
C ALA A 93 16.71 0.22 -3.50
N ARG A 94 16.71 0.87 -4.68
CA ARG A 94 16.10 2.18 -4.89
C ARG A 94 14.61 2.17 -4.58
N ALA A 95 13.87 1.18 -5.07
CA ALA A 95 12.44 1.03 -4.80
C ALA A 95 12.11 0.89 -3.30
N LEU A 96 12.92 0.14 -2.54
CA LEU A 96 12.74 -0.01 -1.10
C LEU A 96 13.04 1.29 -0.33
N ARG A 97 14.08 2.02 -0.72
CA ARG A 97 14.34 3.37 -0.17
C ARG A 97 13.22 4.34 -0.48
N ARG A 98 12.67 4.27 -1.70
CA ARG A 98 11.54 5.07 -2.15
C ARG A 98 10.31 4.82 -1.27
N GLU A 99 9.99 3.56 -1.02
CA GLU A 99 8.89 3.17 -0.12
C GLU A 99 9.09 3.72 1.30
N ALA A 100 10.30 3.62 1.85
CA ALA A 100 10.63 4.16 3.18
C ALA A 100 10.48 5.69 3.20
N TYR A 101 11.00 6.38 2.19
CA TYR A 101 10.88 7.82 2.07
C TYR A 101 9.42 8.27 2.01
N MET A 102 8.58 7.58 1.24
CA MET A 102 7.16 7.92 1.13
C MET A 102 6.43 7.76 2.46
N LEU A 103 6.69 6.69 3.20
CA LEU A 103 6.13 6.51 4.54
C LEU A 103 6.48 7.69 5.45
N VAL A 104 7.75 8.10 5.49
CA VAL A 104 8.21 9.23 6.31
C VAL A 104 7.59 10.54 5.85
N ALA A 105 7.73 10.88 4.57
CA ALA A 105 7.29 12.15 4.01
C ALA A 105 5.78 12.37 4.13
N LEU A 106 4.98 11.30 4.06
CA LEU A 106 3.52 11.39 4.20
C LEU A 106 3.07 11.36 5.66
N THR A 107 3.73 10.60 6.55
CA THR A 107 3.43 10.63 8.00
C THR A 107 3.77 11.99 8.62
N GLU A 108 4.83 12.64 8.17
CA GLU A 108 5.27 13.94 8.69
C GLU A 108 4.33 15.10 8.35
N ARG A 109 3.40 14.91 7.40
CA ARG A 109 2.37 15.89 7.06
C ARG A 109 1.29 16.08 8.13
N LYS A 110 1.37 15.36 9.28
CA LYS A 110 0.48 15.49 10.46
C LYS A 110 -0.97 15.88 10.11
N CYS A 111 -1.67 14.99 9.42
CA CYS A 111 -3.13 14.98 9.51
C CYS A 111 -3.50 14.19 10.76
N GLU A 112 -3.41 14.80 11.95
CA GLU A 112 -3.68 14.13 13.24
C GLU A 112 -5.11 13.53 13.31
N GLU A 113 -6.02 13.88 12.38
CA GLU A 113 -7.37 13.31 12.33
C GLU A 113 -7.79 12.70 10.98
N ALA A 114 -7.20 13.12 9.84
CA ALA A 114 -7.79 12.88 8.51
C ALA A 114 -7.17 11.75 7.70
N VAL A 115 -5.88 11.47 7.88
CA VAL A 115 -5.16 10.49 7.02
C VAL A 115 -4.33 9.57 7.88
N ARG A 116 -4.89 8.38 8.09
CA ARG A 116 -4.33 7.37 8.96
C ARG A 116 -3.41 6.44 8.17
N LEU A 117 -2.21 6.91 7.86
CA LEU A 117 -1.13 6.08 7.31
C LEU A 117 -0.35 5.48 8.48
N SER A 118 0.12 4.23 8.36
CA SER A 118 1.00 3.65 9.36
C SER A 118 2.34 4.39 9.38
N GLY A 119 2.73 4.94 10.53
CA GLY A 119 4.00 5.65 10.67
C GLY A 119 5.21 4.71 10.60
N LEU A 120 6.29 5.17 9.96
CA LEU A 120 7.58 4.47 9.96
C LEU A 120 8.38 4.83 11.21
N GLY A 121 8.67 3.82 12.03
CA GLY A 121 9.50 3.95 13.21
C GLY A 121 10.99 3.77 12.93
N SER A 122 11.37 2.79 12.10
CA SER A 122 12.76 2.58 11.64
C SER A 122 12.77 1.83 10.32
N PHE A 123 13.81 2.04 9.51
CA PHE A 123 14.04 1.34 8.25
C PHE A 123 15.50 0.95 8.13
N GLN A 124 15.75 -0.29 7.70
CA GLN A 124 17.08 -0.76 7.37
C GLN A 124 17.08 -1.44 6.02
N LEU A 125 18.10 -1.13 5.22
CA LEU A 125 18.37 -1.78 3.95
C LEU A 125 19.77 -2.37 3.95
N LEU A 126 19.89 -3.65 3.58
CA LEU A 126 21.14 -4.39 3.48
C LEU A 126 21.25 -5.00 2.08
N PRO A 127 21.61 -4.22 1.03
CA PRO A 127 21.52 -4.66 -0.37
C PRO A 127 22.31 -5.92 -0.68
N ARG A 128 23.57 -5.99 -0.22
CA ARG A 128 24.45 -7.16 -0.38
C ARG A 128 23.92 -8.42 0.31
N GLN A 129 23.07 -8.23 1.31
CA GLN A 129 22.45 -9.30 2.08
C GLN A 129 21.00 -9.53 1.65
N GLY A 130 20.51 -8.84 0.62
CA GLY A 130 19.16 -9.02 0.09
C GLY A 130 18.09 -9.00 1.17
N LEU A 131 18.26 -8.13 2.17
CA LEU A 131 17.37 -8.03 3.32
C LEU A 131 17.06 -6.56 3.58
N ALA A 132 15.79 -6.26 3.78
CA ALA A 132 15.34 -4.96 4.24
C ALA A 132 14.19 -5.13 5.23
N TRP A 133 14.01 -4.15 6.11
CA TRP A 133 12.85 -4.15 6.98
C TRP A 133 12.36 -2.75 7.29
N PHE A 134 11.05 -2.66 7.49
CA PHE A 134 10.32 -1.48 7.91
C PHE A 134 9.67 -1.80 9.25
N VAL A 135 9.98 -1.04 10.30
CA VAL A 135 9.27 -1.09 11.57
C VAL A 135 8.16 -0.05 11.52
N LEU A 136 6.92 -0.51 11.56
CA LEU A 136 5.71 0.27 11.38
C LEU A 136 4.86 0.22 12.66
N GLU A 137 3.96 1.20 12.80
CA GLU A 137 2.88 1.13 13.79
C GLU A 137 2.05 -0.14 13.59
N LEU A 138 1.77 -0.84 14.69
CA LEU A 138 0.87 -2.00 14.66
C LEU A 138 -0.56 -1.56 14.85
N GLU A 139 -1.38 -1.86 13.86
CA GLU A 139 -2.82 -1.61 13.88
C GLU A 139 -3.57 -2.93 14.06
N GLU A 140 -4.50 -2.96 15.02
CA GLU A 140 -5.36 -4.12 15.22
C GLU A 140 -6.54 -4.06 14.24
N GLY A 141 -6.45 -4.84 13.16
CA GLY A 141 -7.45 -4.86 12.10
C GLY A 141 -7.26 -6.02 11.12
N ARG A 142 -8.08 -6.05 10.08
CA ARG A 142 -7.95 -6.97 8.94
C ARG A 142 -8.05 -6.19 7.64
N ASP A 143 -7.30 -6.58 6.63
CA ASP A 143 -7.45 -5.99 5.31
C ASP A 143 -8.84 -6.33 4.73
N MET A 144 -9.34 -5.47 3.85
CA MET A 144 -10.69 -5.61 3.33
C MET A 144 -10.86 -6.86 2.46
N ALA A 145 -9.83 -7.36 1.79
CA ALA A 145 -9.93 -8.62 1.06
C ALA A 145 -10.16 -9.81 2.02
N THR A 146 -9.45 -9.84 3.16
CA THR A 146 -9.68 -10.82 4.23
C THR A 146 -11.06 -10.66 4.87
N VAL A 147 -11.54 -9.43 5.05
CA VAL A 147 -12.91 -9.17 5.56
C VAL A 147 -13.96 -9.72 4.60
N MET A 148 -13.83 -9.46 3.30
CA MET A 148 -14.74 -9.98 2.27
C MET A 148 -14.73 -11.51 2.24
N ALA A 149 -13.55 -12.13 2.26
CA ALA A 149 -13.40 -13.59 2.24
C ALA A 149 -13.99 -14.27 3.49
N ALA A 150 -13.95 -13.60 4.65
CA ALA A 150 -14.49 -14.11 5.90
C ALA A 150 -16.00 -13.79 6.09
N SER A 151 -16.55 -12.85 5.32
CA SER A 151 -17.94 -12.43 5.43
C SER A 151 -18.86 -13.56 5.01
N ARG A 152 -19.63 -14.08 5.98
CA ARG A 152 -20.71 -15.04 5.72
C ARG A 152 -22.00 -14.36 5.23
N ASP A 153 -22.12 -13.06 5.48
CA ASP A 153 -23.34 -12.28 5.31
C ASP A 153 -23.46 -11.63 3.93
N GLY A 154 -22.49 -11.89 3.04
CA GLY A 154 -22.47 -11.32 1.69
C GLY A 154 -21.89 -9.90 1.66
N PRO A 155 -22.31 -9.09 0.67
CA PRO A 155 -21.72 -7.78 0.39
C PRO A 155 -21.66 -6.79 1.54
N VAL A 156 -20.67 -5.90 1.49
CA VAL A 156 -20.49 -4.85 2.49
C VAL A 156 -21.63 -3.85 2.42
N ALA A 157 -22.20 -3.50 3.57
CA ALA A 157 -23.30 -2.54 3.65
C ALA A 157 -22.90 -1.19 3.04
N ASP A 158 -23.87 -0.52 2.42
CA ASP A 158 -23.65 0.73 1.70
C ASP A 158 -23.07 1.85 2.60
N THR A 159 -23.53 1.96 3.86
CA THR A 159 -22.96 2.90 4.84
C THR A 159 -21.48 2.62 5.15
N GLU A 160 -21.08 1.35 5.11
CA GLU A 160 -19.70 0.94 5.27
C GLU A 160 -18.87 1.22 4.00
N CYS A 161 -19.45 1.03 2.82
CA CYS A 161 -18.84 1.39 1.54
C CYS A 161 -18.54 2.90 1.45
N MET A 162 -19.46 3.76 1.93
CA MET A 162 -19.23 5.21 1.99
C MET A 162 -18.08 5.58 2.93
N ARG A 163 -17.98 4.95 4.10
CA ARG A 163 -16.87 5.17 5.04
C ARG A 163 -15.54 4.72 4.45
N PHE A 164 -15.52 3.56 3.80
CA PHE A 164 -14.38 3.07 3.05
C PHE A 164 -13.95 4.10 1.99
N ALA A 165 -14.90 4.56 1.16
CA ALA A 165 -14.62 5.52 0.10
C ALA A 165 -14.03 6.83 0.68
N ARG A 166 -14.69 7.41 1.69
CA ARG A 166 -14.24 8.63 2.37
C ARG A 166 -12.82 8.50 2.91
N ASP A 167 -12.55 7.46 3.68
CA ASP A 167 -11.26 7.28 4.35
C ASP A 167 -10.12 7.02 3.36
N VAL A 168 -10.38 6.24 2.30
CA VAL A 168 -9.40 5.98 1.23
C VAL A 168 -9.18 7.24 0.38
N LEU A 169 -10.22 8.02 0.09
CA LEU A 169 -10.12 9.28 -0.65
C LEU A 169 -9.32 10.34 0.12
N ASN A 170 -9.47 10.42 1.44
CA ASN A 170 -8.63 11.28 2.26
C ASN A 170 -7.14 10.91 2.10
N ALA A 171 -6.82 9.61 2.09
CA ALA A 171 -5.45 9.16 1.88
C ALA A 171 -4.94 9.48 0.46
N LEU A 172 -5.75 9.20 -0.57
CA LEU A 172 -5.39 9.49 -1.96
C LEU A 172 -5.26 10.98 -2.25
N GLY A 173 -6.04 11.83 -1.60
CA GLY A 173 -5.89 13.28 -1.68
C GLY A 173 -4.50 13.76 -1.27
N LEU A 174 -3.89 13.17 -0.24
CA LEU A 174 -2.51 13.50 0.12
C LEU A 174 -1.50 13.05 -0.94
N PHE A 175 -1.72 11.89 -1.57
CA PHE A 175 -0.88 11.45 -2.69
C PHE A 175 -0.98 12.42 -3.85
N HIS A 176 -2.20 12.67 -4.30
CA HIS A 176 -2.45 13.49 -5.47
C HIS A 176 -1.97 14.91 -5.27
N THR A 177 -2.27 15.58 -4.15
CA THR A 177 -1.73 16.93 -3.85
C THR A 177 -0.20 16.96 -3.73
N SER A 178 0.44 15.82 -3.53
CA SER A 178 1.90 15.66 -3.54
C SER A 178 2.46 15.32 -4.92
N GLY A 179 1.67 15.34 -5.98
CA GLY A 179 2.12 14.93 -7.33
C GLY A 179 2.42 13.45 -7.46
N LEU A 180 1.87 12.63 -6.55
CA LEU A 180 2.07 11.18 -6.49
C LEU A 180 0.77 10.46 -6.84
N ILE A 181 0.90 9.28 -7.42
CA ILE A 181 -0.17 8.27 -7.45
C ILE A 181 0.26 7.08 -6.61
N HIS A 182 -0.70 6.42 -5.97
CA HIS A 182 -0.51 5.21 -5.20
C HIS A 182 -0.24 4.00 -6.11
N GLY A 183 -1.01 3.86 -7.18
CA GLY A 183 -0.82 2.85 -8.23
C GLY A 183 -1.18 1.41 -7.85
N ASP A 184 -1.85 1.19 -6.70
CA ASP A 184 -2.27 -0.14 -6.24
C ASP A 184 -3.46 -0.10 -5.25
N VAL A 185 -4.45 0.75 -5.52
CA VAL A 185 -5.64 0.87 -4.65
C VAL A 185 -6.52 -0.37 -4.80
N ARG A 186 -6.61 -1.19 -3.75
CA ARG A 186 -7.45 -2.39 -3.74
C ARG A 186 -7.80 -2.83 -2.31
N PRO A 187 -8.84 -3.66 -2.09
CA PRO A 187 -9.24 -4.12 -0.76
C PRO A 187 -8.11 -4.76 0.07
N ALA A 188 -7.19 -5.50 -0.55
CA ALA A 188 -6.05 -6.11 0.14
C ALA A 188 -5.05 -5.08 0.70
N ASN A 189 -5.07 -3.85 0.19
CA ASN A 189 -4.22 -2.75 0.63
C ASN A 189 -5.00 -1.74 1.48
N VAL A 190 -6.19 -2.09 1.97
CA VAL A 190 -6.97 -1.23 2.87
C VAL A 190 -7.29 -1.98 4.15
N LEU A 191 -6.74 -1.51 5.27
CA LEU A 191 -6.94 -2.08 6.59
C LEU A 191 -8.21 -1.53 7.24
N ARG A 192 -9.13 -2.42 7.62
CA ARG A 192 -10.28 -2.10 8.46
C ARG A 192 -9.89 -2.26 9.93
N VAL A 193 -9.91 -1.14 10.65
CA VAL A 193 -9.59 -1.06 12.09
C VAL A 193 -10.79 -0.57 12.88
N ARG A 194 -10.84 -0.86 14.18
CA ARG A 194 -11.86 -0.29 15.07
C ARG A 194 -11.30 0.97 15.74
N SER A 195 -12.05 2.07 15.69
CA SER A 195 -11.68 3.36 16.26
C SER A 195 -12.91 4.07 16.82
N LYS A 196 -12.85 4.49 18.09
CA LYS A 196 -13.98 5.15 18.79
C LYS A 196 -15.32 4.40 18.64
N GLY A 197 -15.28 3.07 18.66
CA GLY A 197 -16.47 2.22 18.52
C GLY A 197 -16.95 1.95 17.08
N MET A 198 -16.38 2.61 16.07
CA MET A 198 -16.74 2.45 14.65
C MET A 198 -15.59 1.83 13.84
N PHE A 199 -15.88 1.36 12.62
CA PHE A 199 -14.84 0.98 11.68
C PHE A 199 -14.25 2.22 11.00
N ALA A 200 -12.94 2.19 10.79
CA ALA A 200 -12.18 3.15 10.00
C ALA A 200 -11.25 2.39 9.04
N TYR A 201 -10.92 3.02 7.92
CA TYR A 201 -10.13 2.39 6.87
C TYR A 201 -8.79 3.10 6.69
N LYS A 202 -7.72 2.33 6.56
CA LYS A 202 -6.36 2.84 6.37
C LYS A 202 -5.78 2.30 5.08
N LEU A 203 -5.39 3.17 4.17
CA LEU A 203 -4.67 2.77 2.96
C LEU A 203 -3.22 2.38 3.31
N LEU A 204 -2.78 1.23 2.80
CA LEU A 204 -1.48 0.62 3.07
C LEU A 204 -0.69 0.39 1.77
N ASP A 205 0.61 0.14 1.93
CA ASP A 205 1.56 -0.31 0.90
C ASP A 205 1.79 0.65 -0.27
N PHE A 206 2.83 1.46 -0.13
CA PHE A 206 3.23 2.47 -1.12
C PHE A 206 4.31 1.97 -2.08
N ALA A 207 4.60 0.67 -2.13
CA ALA A 207 5.70 0.14 -2.95
C ALA A 207 5.57 0.49 -4.45
N ARG A 208 4.33 0.73 -4.91
CA ARG A 208 4.01 1.02 -6.32
C ARG A 208 3.79 2.49 -6.63
N ALA A 209 3.88 3.35 -5.62
CA ALA A 209 3.64 4.76 -5.81
C ALA A 209 4.74 5.40 -6.67
N VAL A 210 4.33 6.31 -7.53
CA VAL A 210 5.19 7.00 -8.51
C VAL A 210 4.85 8.48 -8.58
N ALA A 211 5.84 9.30 -8.95
CA ALA A 211 5.67 10.70 -9.24
C ALA A 211 5.08 10.89 -10.64
N VAL A 212 3.97 11.62 -10.72
CA VAL A 212 3.29 11.98 -11.98
C VAL A 212 3.35 13.50 -12.26
N ASP A 213 3.66 14.30 -11.23
CA ASP A 213 3.94 15.72 -11.36
C ASP A 213 5.33 16.02 -10.77
N PRO A 214 6.38 16.20 -11.61
CA PRO A 214 7.74 16.48 -11.14
C PRO A 214 7.89 17.78 -10.36
N VAL A 215 6.94 18.72 -10.52
CA VAL A 215 6.95 20.02 -9.84
C VAL A 215 6.38 19.90 -8.43
N MET A 216 5.37 19.05 -8.24
CA MET A 216 4.76 18.80 -6.93
C MET A 216 5.40 17.65 -6.16
N ALA A 217 5.94 16.67 -6.88
CA ALA A 217 6.55 15.50 -6.30
C ALA A 217 7.86 15.85 -5.57
N PRO A 218 8.16 15.16 -4.46
CA PRO A 218 9.45 15.29 -3.82
C PRO A 218 10.57 14.95 -4.79
N ALA A 219 11.62 15.77 -4.85
CA ALA A 219 12.72 15.56 -5.80
C ALA A 219 13.39 14.17 -5.67
N ALA A 220 13.38 13.55 -4.48
CA ALA A 220 13.84 12.17 -4.28
C ALA A 220 13.00 11.10 -4.99
N LEU A 221 11.76 11.42 -5.34
CA LEU A 221 10.80 10.55 -6.00
C LEU A 221 10.69 10.82 -7.51
N VAL A 222 11.25 11.93 -7.97
CA VAL A 222 11.35 12.30 -9.38
C VAL A 222 12.58 11.59 -9.97
N ASP A 223 12.37 10.40 -10.52
CA ASP A 223 13.43 9.64 -11.18
C ASP A 223 13.58 10.10 -12.65
N ASN A 224 14.80 10.26 -13.15
CA ASN A 224 15.00 10.50 -14.60
C ASN A 224 14.69 9.24 -15.44
N ASP A 225 14.66 8.07 -14.80
CA ASP A 225 14.17 6.79 -15.35
C ASP A 225 12.66 6.59 -15.12
N ALA A 226 11.87 7.67 -14.98
CA ALA A 226 10.41 7.72 -14.75
C ALA A 226 9.52 6.89 -15.70
N ARG A 227 10.09 6.15 -16.66
CA ARG A 227 9.38 5.27 -17.58
C ARG A 227 9.14 3.87 -17.04
N ALA A 228 9.69 3.50 -15.88
CA ALA A 228 9.44 2.18 -15.30
C ALA A 228 8.35 2.24 -14.23
N HIS A 229 7.09 2.14 -14.64
CA HIS A 229 6.05 1.77 -13.68
C HIS A 229 6.41 0.42 -13.05
N PRO A 230 6.40 0.29 -11.72
CA PRO A 230 6.66 -1.00 -11.09
C PRO A 230 5.66 -2.04 -11.61
N ARG A 231 6.20 -3.22 -11.97
CA ARG A 231 5.42 -4.35 -12.50
C ARG A 231 4.18 -4.59 -11.65
N MET A 232 3.09 -4.95 -12.33
CA MET A 232 1.82 -5.26 -11.67
C MET A 232 2.03 -6.39 -10.66
N ALA A 233 1.59 -6.18 -9.41
CA ALA A 233 1.68 -7.22 -8.39
C ALA A 233 0.61 -8.30 -8.65
N PRO A 234 0.85 -9.55 -8.20
CA PRO A 234 -0.15 -10.60 -8.27
C PRO A 234 -1.48 -10.17 -7.63
N GLY A 235 -2.58 -10.32 -8.37
CA GLY A 235 -3.92 -9.93 -7.93
C GLY A 235 -4.23 -8.42 -8.03
N SER A 236 -3.33 -7.59 -8.55
CA SER A 236 -3.60 -6.16 -8.78
C SER A 236 -4.21 -5.88 -10.15
N LEU A 237 -4.02 -6.78 -11.13
CA LEU A 237 -4.57 -6.67 -12.48
C LEU A 237 -6.09 -6.39 -12.53
N PRO A 238 -6.95 -7.03 -11.70
CA PRO A 238 -8.39 -6.76 -11.70
C PRO A 238 -8.78 -5.32 -11.36
N TYR A 239 -7.90 -4.58 -10.70
CA TYR A 239 -8.14 -3.21 -10.23
C TYR A 239 -7.41 -2.17 -11.08
N ALA A 240 -6.60 -2.60 -12.05
CA ALA A 240 -5.80 -1.70 -12.87
C ALA A 240 -6.68 -1.00 -13.92
N ALA A 241 -6.40 0.29 -14.14
CA ALA A 241 -7.07 1.09 -15.14
C ALA A 241 -6.68 0.66 -16.58
N PRO A 242 -7.54 0.85 -17.60
CA PRO A 242 -7.24 0.53 -18.99
C PRO A 242 -5.87 1.02 -19.46
N GLU A 243 -5.54 2.29 -19.16
CA GLU A 243 -4.29 2.93 -19.54
C GLU A 243 -3.04 2.27 -18.92
N MET A 244 -3.20 1.58 -17.79
CA MET A 244 -2.10 0.85 -17.12
C MET A 244 -1.69 -0.41 -17.88
N PHE A 245 -2.49 -0.88 -18.83
CA PHE A 245 -2.15 -2.00 -19.71
C PHE A 245 -1.54 -1.53 -21.03
N GLU A 246 -1.92 -0.34 -21.51
CA GLU A 246 -1.49 0.21 -22.79
C GLU A 246 -0.19 1.00 -22.69
N CYS A 247 -0.15 1.98 -21.79
CA CYS A 247 0.97 2.89 -21.61
C CYS A 247 1.06 3.29 -20.13
N PRO A 248 1.60 2.40 -19.28
CA PRO A 248 1.71 2.64 -17.85
C PRO A 248 2.36 4.00 -17.54
N GLU A 249 3.32 4.45 -18.35
CA GLU A 249 4.05 5.70 -18.14
C GLU A 249 3.18 6.96 -18.27
N ARG A 250 1.95 6.83 -18.79
CA ARG A 250 0.96 7.91 -18.91
C ARG A 250 -0.07 7.89 -17.79
N ALA A 251 0.05 6.99 -16.82
CA ALA A 251 -0.85 6.95 -15.69
C ALA A 251 -0.85 8.28 -14.94
N SER A 252 -2.05 8.74 -14.58
CA SER A 252 -2.25 9.95 -13.80
C SER A 252 -3.08 9.62 -12.55
N CYS A 253 -3.45 10.63 -11.76
CA CYS A 253 -4.34 10.47 -10.61
C CYS A 253 -5.67 9.77 -10.98
N SER A 254 -6.11 9.85 -12.24
CA SER A 254 -7.28 9.14 -12.78
C SER A 254 -7.17 7.61 -12.70
N ALA A 255 -5.96 7.06 -12.62
CA ALA A 255 -5.74 5.61 -12.49
C ALA A 255 -6.10 5.13 -11.07
N ASP A 256 -5.73 5.89 -10.04
CA ASP A 256 -6.14 5.60 -8.66
C ASP A 256 -7.65 5.78 -8.47
N VAL A 257 -8.26 6.74 -9.16
CA VAL A 257 -9.72 6.94 -9.20
C VAL A 257 -10.42 5.69 -9.76
N TRP A 258 -9.93 5.14 -10.86
CA TRP A 258 -10.43 3.87 -11.40
C TRP A 258 -10.29 2.74 -10.40
N SER A 259 -9.10 2.55 -9.84
CA SER A 259 -8.82 1.48 -8.88
C SER A 259 -9.68 1.58 -7.62
N LEU A 260 -9.98 2.79 -7.15
CA LEU A 260 -10.96 3.04 -6.11
C LEU A 260 -12.38 2.64 -6.55
N GLY A 261 -12.80 3.03 -7.77
CA GLY A 261 -14.10 2.65 -8.32
C GLY A 261 -14.30 1.13 -8.36
N VAL A 262 -13.30 0.39 -8.85
CA VAL A 262 -13.30 -1.08 -8.84
C VAL A 262 -13.35 -1.61 -7.41
N SER A 263 -12.60 -1.01 -6.48
CA SER A 263 -12.59 -1.42 -5.07
C SER A 263 -13.96 -1.26 -4.41
N ILE A 264 -14.62 -0.12 -4.60
CA ILE A 264 -15.96 0.15 -4.07
C ILE A 264 -16.98 -0.82 -4.69
N PHE A 265 -16.93 -1.01 -6.02
CA PHE A 265 -17.79 -1.98 -6.70
C PHE A 265 -17.61 -3.38 -6.10
N HIS A 266 -16.36 -3.79 -5.89
CA HIS A 266 -16.04 -5.13 -5.43
C HIS A 266 -16.49 -5.37 -3.98
N ILE A 267 -16.27 -4.43 -3.06
CA ILE A 267 -16.78 -4.58 -1.68
C ILE A 267 -18.30 -4.53 -1.62
N ALA A 268 -18.94 -3.70 -2.46
CA ALA A 268 -20.38 -3.50 -2.48
C ALA A 268 -21.14 -4.68 -3.09
N THR A 269 -20.51 -5.47 -3.97
CA THR A 269 -21.19 -6.54 -4.73
C THR A 269 -20.58 -7.92 -4.50
N HIS A 270 -19.42 -7.99 -3.84
CA HIS A 270 -18.59 -9.21 -3.75
C HIS A 270 -18.21 -9.82 -5.11
N SER A 271 -18.30 -9.03 -6.19
CA SER A 271 -17.92 -9.42 -7.54
C SER A 271 -17.13 -8.29 -8.20
N LEU A 272 -16.21 -8.62 -9.10
CA LEU A 272 -15.50 -7.61 -9.88
C LEU A 272 -16.40 -7.10 -11.02
N PRO A 273 -16.21 -5.83 -11.47
CA PRO A 273 -16.96 -5.29 -12.61
C PRO A 273 -16.57 -5.96 -13.93
N PHE A 274 -15.33 -6.44 -14.03
CA PHE A 274 -14.78 -7.15 -15.18
C PHE A 274 -14.24 -8.51 -14.74
N GLN A 275 -14.19 -9.47 -15.66
CA GLN A 275 -13.69 -10.83 -15.41
C GLN A 275 -12.76 -11.26 -16.54
N ALA A 276 -11.70 -11.97 -16.19
CA ALA A 276 -10.75 -12.56 -17.12
C ALA A 276 -10.44 -14.00 -16.68
N ASP A 277 -10.32 -14.91 -17.65
CA ASP A 277 -10.04 -16.33 -17.38
C ASP A 277 -8.57 -16.57 -16.94
N SER A 278 -7.67 -15.64 -17.29
CA SER A 278 -6.26 -15.66 -16.87
C SER A 278 -5.70 -14.25 -16.74
N ASP A 279 -4.52 -14.13 -16.10
CA ASP A 279 -3.87 -12.84 -15.86
C ASP A 279 -3.52 -12.10 -17.17
N GLU A 280 -3.20 -12.84 -18.23
CA GLU A 280 -2.87 -12.29 -19.56
C GLU A 280 -4.08 -11.70 -20.29
N LEU A 281 -5.30 -12.05 -19.88
CA LEU A 281 -6.54 -11.62 -20.52
C LEU A 281 -7.16 -10.36 -19.88
N TRP A 282 -6.62 -9.86 -18.76
CA TRP A 282 -7.09 -8.60 -18.16
C TRP A 282 -7.09 -7.39 -19.10
N PRO A 283 -6.05 -7.17 -19.94
CA PRO A 283 -6.09 -6.10 -20.94
C PRO A 283 -7.29 -6.21 -21.87
N VAL A 284 -7.64 -7.42 -22.31
CA VAL A 284 -8.78 -7.67 -23.21
C VAL A 284 -10.10 -7.50 -22.47
N ALA A 285 -10.21 -8.03 -21.25
CA ALA A 285 -11.42 -7.92 -20.44
C ALA A 285 -11.79 -6.47 -20.10
N VAL A 286 -10.78 -5.63 -19.85
CA VAL A 286 -10.96 -4.24 -19.43
C VAL A 286 -10.98 -3.29 -20.63
N ALA A 287 -10.04 -3.40 -21.56
CA ALA A 287 -9.84 -2.47 -22.68
C ALA A 287 -10.25 -3.01 -24.06
N GLY A 288 -10.69 -4.27 -24.16
CA GLY A 288 -11.03 -4.90 -25.45
C GLY A 288 -12.24 -4.29 -26.17
N ASP A 289 -13.17 -3.71 -25.42
CA ASP A 289 -14.29 -2.92 -25.95
C ASP A 289 -14.33 -1.57 -25.23
N MET A 290 -13.77 -0.53 -25.85
CA MET A 290 -13.69 0.80 -25.23
C MET A 290 -15.04 1.53 -25.14
N GLU A 291 -16.06 1.08 -25.86
CA GLU A 291 -17.41 1.66 -25.84
C GLU A 291 -18.31 0.99 -24.78
N ALA A 292 -18.01 -0.26 -24.42
CA ALA A 292 -18.73 -0.96 -23.36
C ALA A 292 -18.55 -0.27 -22.00
N ARG A 293 -19.67 0.12 -21.40
CA ARG A 293 -19.70 0.65 -20.03
C ARG A 293 -19.47 -0.46 -19.01
N ALA A 294 -18.83 -0.11 -17.90
CA ALA A 294 -18.80 -0.97 -16.73
C ALA A 294 -20.24 -1.24 -16.24
N PRO A 295 -20.52 -2.44 -15.69
CA PRO A 295 -21.83 -2.71 -15.08
C PRO A 295 -22.11 -1.71 -13.94
N CYS A 296 -23.39 -1.34 -13.75
CA CYS A 296 -23.77 -0.54 -12.59
C CYS A 296 -23.71 -1.41 -11.32
N VAL A 297 -23.27 -0.83 -10.20
CA VAL A 297 -23.27 -1.52 -8.89
C VAL A 297 -24.65 -2.10 -8.60
N LEU A 298 -25.70 -1.29 -8.84
CA LEU A 298 -27.09 -1.67 -8.57
C LEU A 298 -27.50 -2.94 -9.34
N ASP A 299 -26.97 -3.18 -10.54
CA ASP A 299 -27.33 -4.33 -11.37
C ASP A 299 -26.85 -5.66 -10.75
N ARG A 300 -25.83 -5.62 -9.88
CA ARG A 300 -25.26 -6.79 -9.21
C ARG A 300 -25.80 -7.05 -7.81
N LEU A 301 -26.63 -6.14 -7.28
CA LEU A 301 -27.24 -6.28 -5.97
C LEU A 301 -28.60 -6.99 -6.05
N ASP A 302 -28.95 -7.73 -5.00
CA ASP A 302 -30.31 -8.26 -4.84
C ASP A 302 -31.32 -7.12 -4.57
N ALA A 303 -32.62 -7.44 -4.59
CA ALA A 303 -33.68 -6.43 -4.46
C ALA A 303 -33.63 -5.66 -3.12
N SER A 304 -33.23 -6.32 -2.03
CA SER A 304 -33.13 -5.71 -0.70
C SER A 304 -31.93 -4.76 -0.65
N GLN A 305 -30.77 -5.25 -1.08
CA GLN A 305 -29.52 -4.50 -1.16
C GLN A 305 -29.63 -3.30 -2.09
N ARG A 306 -30.21 -3.49 -3.28
CA ARG A 306 -30.42 -2.42 -4.27
C ARG A 306 -31.29 -1.29 -3.71
N SER A 307 -32.31 -1.63 -2.93
CA SER A 307 -33.20 -0.63 -2.32
C SER A 307 -32.52 0.17 -1.21
N ALA A 308 -31.52 -0.41 -0.55
CA ALA A 308 -30.75 0.23 0.51
C ALA A 308 -29.51 1.00 0.00
N PHE A 309 -29.01 0.68 -1.19
CA PHE A 309 -27.80 1.27 -1.75
C PHE A 309 -28.03 2.69 -2.28
N ASP A 310 -27.06 3.58 -2.09
CA ASP A 310 -27.20 4.97 -2.51
C ASP A 310 -27.04 5.14 -4.03
N ASN A 311 -28.06 5.72 -4.68
CA ASN A 311 -28.01 6.02 -6.10
C ASN A 311 -26.92 7.04 -6.47
N GLY A 312 -26.59 7.96 -5.56
CA GLY A 312 -25.49 8.90 -5.74
C GLY A 312 -24.14 8.18 -5.72
N LEU A 313 -23.90 7.30 -4.74
CA LEU A 313 -22.69 6.47 -4.71
C LEU A 313 -22.56 5.58 -5.95
N ALA A 314 -23.65 4.97 -6.42
CA ALA A 314 -23.64 4.17 -7.64
C ALA A 314 -23.21 5.00 -8.88
N LYS A 315 -23.66 6.25 -8.99
CA LYS A 315 -23.24 7.18 -10.06
C LYS A 315 -21.77 7.58 -9.94
N VAL A 316 -21.29 7.81 -8.72
CA VAL A 316 -19.86 8.09 -8.47
C VAL A 316 -19.00 6.91 -8.93
N VAL A 317 -19.36 5.68 -8.53
CA VAL A 317 -18.65 4.47 -8.96
C VAL A 317 -18.67 4.33 -10.48
N ALA A 318 -19.82 4.55 -11.12
CA ALA A 318 -19.93 4.48 -12.58
C ALA A 318 -18.98 5.47 -13.27
N ARG A 319 -18.90 6.72 -12.80
CA ARG A 319 -17.99 7.73 -13.36
C ARG A 319 -16.51 7.40 -13.10
N CYS A 320 -16.17 6.83 -11.95
CA CYS A 320 -14.80 6.33 -11.71
C CYS A 320 -14.41 5.22 -12.70
N LEU A 321 -15.38 4.46 -13.22
CA LEU A 321 -15.19 3.33 -14.13
C LEU A 321 -15.39 3.67 -15.61
N GLU A 322 -15.39 4.96 -15.98
CA GLU A 322 -15.32 5.36 -17.38
C GLU A 322 -13.98 4.94 -17.99
N LYS A 323 -13.99 4.30 -19.16
CA LYS A 323 -12.75 3.75 -19.72
C LYS A 323 -11.78 4.83 -20.17
N ASN A 324 -12.29 5.92 -20.75
CA ASN A 324 -11.49 7.11 -21.07
C ASN A 324 -11.14 7.86 -19.76
N PRO A 325 -9.85 8.03 -19.42
CA PRO A 325 -9.44 8.78 -18.23
C PRO A 325 -9.98 10.21 -18.15
N GLN A 326 -10.23 10.85 -19.29
CA GLN A 326 -10.73 12.24 -19.35
C GLN A 326 -12.21 12.37 -18.96
N GLU A 327 -12.97 11.28 -19.02
CA GLU A 327 -14.39 11.24 -18.62
C GLU A 327 -14.56 10.90 -17.13
N ARG A 328 -13.49 10.41 -16.48
CA ARG A 328 -13.46 10.15 -15.04
C ARG A 328 -13.37 11.45 -14.24
N PHE A 329 -13.37 11.32 -12.92
CA PHE A 329 -12.84 12.37 -12.07
C PHE A 329 -11.33 12.47 -12.27
N GLU A 330 -10.80 13.68 -12.31
CA GLU A 330 -9.37 13.89 -12.56
C GLU A 330 -8.54 13.43 -11.35
N ARG A 331 -9.04 13.70 -10.14
CA ARG A 331 -8.33 13.44 -8.88
C ARG A 331 -9.30 13.05 -7.76
N ALA A 332 -8.78 12.36 -6.76
CA ALA A 332 -9.49 11.92 -5.55
C ALA A 332 -10.31 13.02 -4.86
N GLU A 333 -9.85 14.27 -4.88
CA GLU A 333 -10.52 15.42 -4.30
C GLU A 333 -11.93 15.61 -4.91
N GLU A 334 -12.06 15.48 -6.23
CA GLU A 334 -13.35 15.61 -6.90
C GLU A 334 -14.30 14.45 -6.59
N VAL A 335 -13.75 13.24 -6.48
CA VAL A 335 -14.53 12.05 -6.06
C VAL A 335 -15.02 12.24 -4.63
N TYR A 336 -14.17 12.79 -3.75
CA TYR A 336 -14.54 13.05 -2.37
C TYR A 336 -15.70 14.02 -2.27
N GLU A 337 -15.68 15.15 -2.99
CA GLU A 337 -16.79 16.09 -3.01
C GLU A 337 -18.10 15.42 -3.45
N ALA A 338 -18.03 14.52 -4.45
CA ALA A 338 -19.19 13.76 -4.89
C ALA A 338 -19.70 12.77 -3.83
N VAL A 339 -18.81 12.06 -3.13
CA VAL A 339 -19.16 11.16 -2.01
C VAL A 339 -19.71 11.94 -0.82
N TYR A 340 -19.14 13.11 -0.54
CA TYR A 340 -19.56 14.03 0.52
C TYR A 340 -20.98 14.54 0.28
N ALA A 341 -21.33 14.88 -0.96
CA ALA A 341 -22.69 15.24 -1.34
C ALA A 341 -23.70 14.10 -1.05
N CYS A 342 -23.28 12.83 -1.23
CA CYS A 342 -24.13 11.68 -0.88
C CYS A 342 -24.31 11.54 0.64
N LEU A 343 -23.22 11.68 1.41
CA LEU A 343 -23.25 11.60 2.89
C LEU A 343 -24.12 12.69 3.51
N THR A 344 -23.98 13.93 3.04
CA THR A 344 -24.77 15.08 3.52
C THR A 344 -26.26 14.93 3.21
N THR A 345 -26.61 14.44 2.02
CA THR A 345 -28.01 14.13 1.66
C THR A 345 -28.66 13.12 2.62
N ARG A 346 -27.86 12.24 3.24
CA ARG A 346 -28.30 11.23 4.22
C ARG A 346 -28.35 11.72 5.66
N GLY A 347 -27.90 12.95 5.93
CA GLY A 347 -27.79 13.49 7.28
C GLY A 347 -26.67 12.82 8.11
N GLU A 348 -25.70 12.17 7.47
CA GLU A 348 -24.52 11.64 8.17
C GLU A 348 -23.48 12.75 8.37
N GLU A 349 -22.86 12.83 9.55
CA GLU A 349 -21.77 13.78 9.81
C GLU A 349 -20.60 13.51 8.87
N ALA A 350 -20.39 14.44 7.94
CA ALA A 350 -19.31 14.41 6.99
C ALA A 350 -18.24 15.41 7.45
N TYR A 351 -17.14 14.88 8.00
CA TYR A 351 -15.99 15.69 8.39
C TYR A 351 -15.10 15.94 7.16
N SER A 352 -15.08 17.17 6.67
CA SER A 352 -14.16 17.63 5.62
C SER A 352 -12.79 17.91 6.21
N VAL A 353 -11.74 17.22 5.74
CA VAL A 353 -10.37 17.67 5.97
C VAL A 353 -9.55 17.44 4.71
N PHE A 354 -9.73 18.31 3.71
CA PHE A 354 -8.73 18.51 2.67
C PHE A 354 -7.98 19.79 3.01
N ILE A 355 -6.75 19.64 3.50
CA ILE A 355 -5.82 20.77 3.57
C ILE A 355 -4.70 20.50 2.58
N SER A 356 -4.66 21.31 1.53
CA SER A 356 -3.63 21.27 0.49
C SER A 356 -2.28 21.68 1.07
N TYR A 357 -1.26 20.81 1.00
CA TYR A 357 0.12 21.16 1.32
C TYR A 357 1.09 20.52 0.30
N ARG A 358 2.20 21.22 0.00
CA ARG A 358 3.31 20.73 -0.84
C ARG A 358 4.31 19.91 -0.01
N VAL A 359 4.98 18.93 -0.65
CA VAL A 359 5.98 18.11 0.06
C VAL A 359 7.28 18.90 0.11
N ALA A 360 7.60 19.43 1.29
CA ALA A 360 8.96 19.79 1.64
C ALA A 360 9.16 19.33 3.10
N SER A 361 9.67 18.12 3.30
CA SER A 361 10.01 17.66 4.65
C SER A 361 11.46 18.03 4.96
N ASP A 362 11.65 18.77 6.04
CA ASP A 362 12.95 19.09 6.65
C ASP A 362 13.39 18.06 7.71
N ALA A 363 12.66 16.95 7.85
CA ALA A 363 12.92 16.01 8.92
C ALA A 363 14.24 15.25 8.74
N PRO A 364 14.99 14.98 9.82
CA PRO A 364 16.29 14.32 9.72
C PRO A 364 16.25 12.98 9.00
N LEU A 365 15.23 12.16 9.23
CA LEU A 365 15.10 10.84 8.59
C LEU A 365 14.70 10.95 7.10
N ALA A 366 13.79 11.86 6.76
CA ALA A 366 13.42 12.13 5.36
C ALA A 366 14.63 12.65 4.56
N ARG A 367 15.43 13.55 5.15
CA ARG A 367 16.66 14.08 4.57
C ARG A 367 17.74 13.00 4.41
N LEU A 368 17.95 12.14 5.41
CA LEU A 368 18.89 11.01 5.28
C LEU A 368 18.48 10.05 4.17
N LEU A 369 17.19 9.72 4.06
CA LEU A 369 16.69 8.87 2.98
C LEU A 369 16.79 9.56 1.61
N PHE A 370 16.55 10.87 1.55
CA PHE A 370 16.73 11.70 0.36
C PHE A 370 18.19 11.69 -0.11
N ASP A 371 19.14 11.94 0.79
CA ASP A 371 20.57 11.92 0.49
C ASP A 371 21.02 10.52 0.03
N GLU A 372 20.54 9.46 0.67
CA GLU A 372 20.80 8.08 0.22
C GLU A 372 20.23 7.76 -1.17
N LEU A 373 19.04 8.26 -1.50
CA LEU A 373 18.44 8.10 -2.83
C LEU A 373 19.28 8.80 -3.91
N ASN A 374 19.83 9.97 -3.60
CA ASN A 374 20.59 10.81 -4.54
C ASN A 374 22.09 10.46 -4.63
N HIS A 375 22.71 9.94 -3.57
CA HIS A 375 24.13 9.56 -3.56
C HIS A 375 24.41 8.16 -4.14
N SER A 376 23.39 7.45 -4.63
CA SER A 376 23.52 6.11 -5.24
C SER A 376 23.98 6.10 -6.70
N VAL A 377 24.37 7.25 -7.26
CA VAL A 377 24.68 7.41 -8.70
C VAL A 377 26.19 7.40 -9.01
N THR A 378 27.06 7.36 -8.00
CA THR A 378 28.50 7.20 -8.24
C THR A 378 28.98 5.79 -7.86
N PRO A 379 29.66 5.08 -8.80
CA PRO A 379 30.02 3.66 -8.66
C PRO A 379 31.03 3.37 -7.54
#